data_AF-A0A4Z2G9F9-F1
#
_entry.id   AF-A0A4Z2G9F9-F1
#
_cell.length_a   1.000
_cell.length_b   1.000
_cell.length_c   1.000
_cell.angle_alpha   90.00
_cell.angle_beta   90.00
_cell.angle_gamma   90.00
#
_symmetry.space_group_name_H-M   'P 1'
#
loop_
_entity.id
_entity.type
_entity.pdbx_description
1 polymer ?
#
loop_
_entity_poly.entity_id
_entity_poly.type
_entity_poly.pdbx_seq_one_letter_code
_entity_poly.pdbx_strand_id
1 'polypeptide(L)'
;MTAVMWKVLRLRSVTHYGIVEEFVSLVTEAVPDILTERQMRLLTLGLRAKVHPVNEALEANFSGLVQRLLEDPKEREHFLKNVFPVEFGHDFDAALETLVCEFFTRLEELLLVPNFKQTAEWMSDTPSVLEEYMHCVSKDDDLKVLLRSKARRGRMAEMDTGE
;
A
#
# COMPACT_ATOMS: atom_id res chain seq x y z
N MET A 1 7.88 4.05 -5.48
CA MET A 1 6.53 4.25 -4.90
C MET A 1 6.04 3.02 -4.15
N THR A 2 6.13 1.80 -4.74
CA THR A 2 5.79 0.51 -4.10
C THR A 2 6.39 0.32 -2.70
N ALA A 3 7.67 0.64 -2.50
CA ALA A 3 8.32 0.55 -1.18
C ALA A 3 7.73 1.49 -0.10
N VAL A 4 7.27 2.68 -0.50
CA VAL A 4 6.61 3.64 0.41
C VAL A 4 5.21 3.12 0.77
N MET A 5 4.47 2.60 -0.21
CA MET A 5 3.15 2.01 -0.01
C MET A 5 3.21 0.76 0.87
N TRP A 6 4.20 -0.11 0.67
CA TRP A 6 4.47 -1.24 1.54
C TRP A 6 4.78 -0.80 2.99
N LYS A 7 5.50 0.32 3.15
CA LYS A 7 5.77 0.88 4.48
C LYS A 7 4.51 1.43 5.15
N VAL A 8 3.60 2.06 4.40
CA VAL A 8 2.30 2.53 4.90
C VAL A 8 1.47 1.37 5.43
N LEU A 9 1.42 0.24 4.71
CA LEU A 9 0.71 -0.96 5.11
C LEU A 9 1.30 -1.59 6.37
N ARG A 10 2.63 -1.77 6.42
CA ARG A 10 3.31 -2.30 7.61
C ARG A 10 3.15 -1.43 8.85
N LEU A 11 3.08 -0.11 8.67
CA LEU A 11 2.86 0.83 9.77
C LEU A 11 1.38 1.03 10.10
N ARG A 12 0.47 0.38 9.36
CA ARG A 12 -0.99 0.48 9.49
C ARG A 12 -1.45 1.94 9.54
N SER A 13 -0.81 2.78 8.74
CA SER A 13 -1.09 4.22 8.74
C SER A 13 -2.37 4.49 7.98
N VAL A 14 -3.52 4.34 8.65
CA VAL A 14 -4.88 4.40 8.08
C VAL A 14 -5.10 5.67 7.26
N THR A 15 -4.49 6.80 7.66
CA THR A 15 -4.56 8.09 6.95
C THR A 15 -3.99 8.05 5.52
N HIS A 16 -3.15 7.07 5.19
CA HIS A 16 -2.47 6.96 3.91
C HIS A 16 -2.93 5.75 3.08
N TYR A 17 -3.92 4.98 3.55
CA TYR A 17 -4.47 3.86 2.78
C TYR A 17 -5.15 4.32 1.48
N GLY A 18 -5.71 5.54 1.46
CA GLY A 18 -6.31 6.10 0.24
C GLY A 18 -5.31 6.22 -0.91
N ILE A 19 -4.06 6.57 -0.58
CA ILE A 19 -2.96 6.64 -1.56
C ILE A 19 -2.61 5.25 -2.11
N VAL A 20 -2.72 4.21 -1.27
CA VAL A 20 -2.49 2.82 -1.69
C VAL A 20 -3.63 2.34 -2.59
N GLU A 21 -4.88 2.67 -2.26
CA GLU A 21 -6.06 2.35 -3.08
C GLU A 21 -5.98 3.01 -4.46
N GLU A 22 -5.71 4.31 -4.54
CA GLU A 22 -5.58 5.05 -5.80
C GLU A 22 -4.48 4.45 -6.69
N PHE A 23 -3.34 4.09 -6.10
CA PHE A 23 -2.26 3.46 -6.84
C PHE A 23 -2.63 2.08 -7.38
N VAL A 24 -3.26 1.25 -6.55
CA VAL A 24 -3.74 -0.07 -6.99
C VAL A 24 -4.72 0.12 -8.15
N SER A 25 -5.69 1.03 -8.02
CA SER A 25 -6.64 1.33 -9.10
C SER A 25 -5.94 1.70 -10.42
N LEU A 26 -4.98 2.62 -10.37
CA LEU A 26 -4.23 3.08 -11.54
C LEU A 26 -3.46 1.93 -12.22
N VAL A 27 -2.77 1.10 -11.44
CA VAL A 27 -2.02 -0.03 -11.99
C VAL A 27 -2.96 -1.09 -12.56
N THR A 28 -4.13 -1.30 -11.95
CA THR A 28 -5.12 -2.28 -12.45
C THR A 28 -5.81 -1.83 -13.73
N GLU A 29 -5.95 -0.52 -13.94
CA GLU A 29 -6.42 0.03 -15.23
C GLU A 29 -5.38 -0.18 -16.33
N ALA A 30 -4.09 0.01 -16.01
CA ALA A 30 -2.99 -0.16 -16.96
C ALA A 30 -2.67 -1.65 -17.24
N VAL A 31 -2.78 -2.50 -16.23
CA VAL A 31 -2.45 -3.93 -16.29
C VAL A 31 -3.54 -4.74 -15.56
N PRO A 32 -4.67 -5.04 -16.22
CA PRO A 32 -5.80 -5.70 -15.58
C PRO A 32 -5.48 -7.14 -15.14
N ASP A 33 -4.60 -7.83 -15.87
CA ASP A 33 -4.24 -9.23 -15.61
C ASP A 33 -3.12 -9.41 -14.58
N ILE A 34 -2.75 -8.35 -13.86
CA ILE A 34 -1.68 -8.41 -12.86
C ILE A 34 -2.01 -9.38 -11.72
N LEU A 35 -3.28 -9.50 -11.34
CA LEU A 35 -3.80 -10.49 -10.39
C LEU A 35 -4.97 -11.25 -11.00
N THR A 36 -5.36 -12.36 -10.38
CA THR A 36 -6.64 -12.99 -10.75
C THR A 36 -7.81 -12.09 -10.40
N GLU A 37 -8.89 -12.15 -11.18
CA GLU A 37 -10.18 -11.47 -10.92
C GLU A 37 -10.65 -11.57 -9.46
N ARG A 38 -10.43 -12.73 -8.84
CA ARG A 38 -10.79 -12.95 -7.43
C ARG A 38 -9.87 -12.20 -6.48
N GLN A 39 -8.56 -12.29 -6.66
CA GLN A 39 -7.59 -11.56 -5.83
C GLN A 39 -7.77 -10.05 -6.00
N MET A 40 -8.08 -9.60 -7.21
CA MET A 40 -8.35 -8.20 -7.53
C MET A 40 -9.54 -7.67 -6.73
N ARG A 41 -10.69 -8.35 -6.81
CA ARG A 41 -11.87 -7.96 -6.05
C ARG A 41 -11.62 -7.94 -4.54
N LEU A 42 -10.89 -8.93 -4.02
CA LEU A 42 -10.56 -9.00 -2.59
C LEU A 42 -9.61 -7.87 -2.16
N LEU A 43 -8.63 -7.54 -3.00
CA LEU A 43 -7.67 -6.46 -2.75
C LEU A 43 -8.39 -5.09 -2.74
N THR A 44 -9.18 -4.80 -3.78
CA THR A 44 -9.95 -3.56 -3.86
C THR A 44 -10.93 -3.43 -2.69
N LEU A 45 -11.67 -4.50 -2.38
CA LEU A 45 -12.62 -4.49 -1.25
C LEU A 45 -11.90 -4.34 0.09
N GLY A 46 -10.75 -5.00 0.28
CA GLY A 46 -9.98 -4.94 1.51
C GLY A 46 -9.33 -3.57 1.75
N LEU A 47 -8.81 -2.94 0.69
CA LEU A 47 -8.31 -1.56 0.75
C LEU A 47 -9.44 -0.58 1.02
N ARG A 48 -10.58 -0.72 0.32
CA ARG A 48 -11.78 0.10 0.58
C ARG A 48 -12.22 0.00 2.02
N ALA A 49 -12.34 -1.20 2.58
CA ALA A 49 -12.67 -1.42 3.99
C ALA A 49 -11.65 -0.80 5.00
N LYS A 50 -10.48 -0.33 4.54
CA LYS A 50 -9.52 0.40 5.37
C LYS A 50 -9.56 1.92 5.14
N VAL A 51 -9.82 2.37 3.93
CA VAL A 51 -9.96 3.80 3.57
C VAL A 51 -11.32 4.34 4.03
N HIS A 52 -12.33 3.53 3.79
CA HIS A 52 -13.70 3.70 4.20
C HIS A 52 -14.09 2.38 4.86
N PRO A 53 -14.04 2.25 6.21
CA PRO A 53 -14.50 1.04 6.92
C PRO A 53 -15.96 0.65 6.68
N VAL A 54 -16.59 1.31 5.72
CA VAL A 54 -17.95 1.27 5.28
C VAL A 54 -17.93 1.64 3.78
N ASN A 55 -17.89 0.68 2.84
CA ASN A 55 -18.92 0.54 1.80
C ASN A 55 -18.61 -0.52 0.70
N GLU A 56 -19.65 -1.29 0.34
CA GLU A 56 -20.33 -1.37 -0.99
C GLU A 56 -21.37 -2.52 -1.02
N ALA A 57 -21.28 -3.50 -0.12
CA ALA A 57 -22.35 -4.48 0.13
C ALA A 57 -23.24 -4.13 1.34
N LEU A 58 -22.81 -3.15 2.17
CA LEU A 58 -23.46 -2.80 3.43
C LEU A 58 -24.34 -1.54 3.34
N GLU A 59 -24.36 -0.79 2.24
CA GLU A 59 -25.01 0.53 2.16
C GLU A 59 -26.52 0.49 2.48
N ALA A 60 -27.22 -0.60 2.15
CA ALA A 60 -28.62 -0.80 2.51
C ALA A 60 -28.85 -1.17 4.00
N ASN A 61 -27.83 -1.68 4.69
CA ASN A 61 -27.87 -2.11 6.09
C ASN A 61 -27.05 -1.22 7.04
N PHE A 62 -26.23 -0.32 6.51
CA PHE A 62 -25.26 0.46 7.27
C PHE A 62 -25.90 1.61 8.00
N SER A 63 -26.84 2.34 7.36
CA SER A 63 -27.63 3.34 8.08
C SER A 63 -28.35 2.69 9.27
N GLY A 64 -28.94 1.51 9.06
CA GLY A 64 -29.60 0.74 10.12
C GLY A 64 -28.64 0.15 11.16
N LEU A 65 -27.40 -0.21 10.78
CA LEU A 65 -26.37 -0.67 11.71
C LEU A 65 -25.82 0.50 12.53
N VAL A 66 -25.43 1.60 11.89
CA VAL A 66 -24.98 2.83 12.58
C VAL A 66 -26.06 3.37 13.48
N GLN A 67 -27.30 3.43 12.99
CA GLN A 67 -28.42 3.88 13.79
C GLN A 67 -28.63 2.98 15.01
N ARG A 68 -28.58 1.65 14.86
CA ARG A 68 -28.61 0.71 16.01
C ARG A 68 -27.44 0.88 16.97
N LEU A 69 -26.22 1.02 16.46
CA LEU A 69 -25.01 1.24 17.26
C LEU A 69 -25.01 2.64 17.93
N LEU A 70 -25.73 3.62 17.38
CA LEU A 70 -25.92 4.94 17.99
C LEU A 70 -27.07 4.93 19.02
N GLU A 71 -28.11 4.13 18.80
CA GLU A 71 -29.28 3.99 19.67
C GLU A 71 -29.01 3.13 20.91
N ASP A 72 -28.21 2.05 20.80
CA ASP A 72 -27.85 1.17 21.92
C ASP A 72 -26.33 1.19 22.22
N PRO A 73 -25.90 1.83 23.32
CA PRO A 73 -24.51 1.84 23.77
C PRO A 73 -23.94 0.46 24.08
N LYS A 74 -24.77 -0.51 24.49
CA LYS A 74 -24.34 -1.88 24.81
C LYS A 74 -24.14 -2.71 23.55
N GLU A 75 -25.04 -2.58 22.56
CA GLU A 75 -24.85 -3.18 21.23
C GLU A 75 -23.57 -2.62 20.59
N ARG A 76 -23.34 -1.31 20.71
CA ARG A 76 -22.10 -0.66 20.29
C ARG A 76 -20.87 -1.25 20.94
N GLU A 77 -20.87 -1.36 22.26
CA GLU A 77 -19.74 -1.91 22.99
C GLU A 77 -19.50 -3.39 22.65
N HIS A 78 -20.56 -4.17 22.47
CA HIS A 78 -20.47 -5.56 22.06
C HIS A 78 -19.88 -5.70 20.65
N PHE A 79 -20.37 -4.90 19.69
CA PHE A 79 -19.89 -4.89 18.31
C PHE A 79 -18.40 -4.52 18.26
N LEU A 80 -18.00 -3.43 18.93
CA LEU A 80 -16.61 -2.96 18.92
C LEU A 80 -15.65 -3.94 19.60
N LYS A 81 -16.08 -4.66 20.64
CA LYS A 81 -15.22 -5.58 21.39
C LYS A 81 -15.19 -7.01 20.84
N ASN A 82 -16.29 -7.50 20.24
CA ASN A 82 -16.44 -8.92 19.93
C ASN A 82 -16.62 -9.21 18.44
N VAL A 83 -17.22 -8.28 17.67
CA VAL A 83 -17.51 -8.50 16.24
C VAL A 83 -16.42 -7.87 15.39
N PHE A 84 -16.14 -6.59 15.62
CA PHE A 84 -15.16 -5.82 14.85
C PHE A 84 -13.74 -6.43 14.86
N PRO A 85 -13.17 -6.88 16.00
CA PRO A 85 -11.83 -7.46 16.02
C PRO A 85 -11.75 -8.85 15.36
N VAL A 86 -12.88 -9.51 15.14
CA VAL A 86 -12.95 -10.82 14.47
C VAL A 86 -13.07 -10.62 12.96
N GLU A 87 -13.91 -9.68 12.53
CA GLU A 87 -14.14 -9.42 11.10
C GLU A 87 -13.04 -8.54 10.47
N PHE A 88 -12.47 -7.60 11.23
CA PHE A 88 -11.48 -6.61 10.74
C PHE A 88 -10.17 -6.63 11.56
N GLY A 89 -9.90 -7.76 12.22
CA GLY A 89 -8.71 -7.95 13.06
C GLY A 89 -7.47 -8.40 12.31
N HIS A 90 -6.58 -9.06 13.06
CA HIS A 90 -5.26 -9.46 12.57
C HIS A 90 -5.29 -10.38 11.34
N ASP A 91 -6.28 -11.28 11.23
CA ASP A 91 -6.44 -12.17 10.08
C ASP A 91 -6.81 -11.41 8.81
N PHE A 92 -7.70 -10.42 8.92
CA PHE A 92 -8.02 -9.51 7.83
C PHE A 92 -6.79 -8.72 7.39
N ASP A 93 -6.05 -8.15 8.35
CA ASP A 93 -4.83 -7.39 8.07
C ASP A 93 -3.78 -8.25 7.36
N ALA A 94 -3.56 -9.48 7.84
CA ALA A 94 -2.60 -10.41 7.24
C ALA A 94 -3.01 -10.84 5.82
N ALA A 95 -4.30 -11.11 5.60
CA ALA A 95 -4.81 -11.43 4.27
C ALA A 95 -4.66 -10.25 3.30
N LEU A 96 -4.96 -9.03 3.76
CA LEU A 96 -4.79 -7.81 2.96
C LEU A 96 -3.31 -7.54 2.66
N GLU A 97 -2.43 -7.64 3.65
CA GLU A 97 -0.97 -7.50 3.47
C GLU A 97 -0.45 -8.53 2.45
N THR A 98 -0.95 -9.77 2.49
CA THR A 98 -0.57 -10.83 1.55
C THR A 98 -0.98 -10.47 0.13
N LEU A 99 -2.22 -10.02 -0.08
CA LEU A 99 -2.71 -9.61 -1.40
C LEU A 99 -1.92 -8.43 -1.96
N VAL A 100 -1.65 -7.41 -1.14
CA VAL A 100 -0.84 -6.27 -1.58
C VAL A 100 0.62 -6.69 -1.85
N CYS A 101 1.16 -7.63 -1.07
CA CYS A 101 2.50 -8.15 -1.30
C CYS A 101 2.60 -8.88 -2.64
N GLU A 102 1.64 -9.75 -2.94
CA GLU A 102 1.57 -10.47 -4.22
C GLU A 102 1.39 -9.49 -5.38
N PHE A 103 0.54 -8.47 -5.22
CA PHE A 103 0.36 -7.41 -6.20
C PHE A 103 1.67 -6.71 -6.55
N PHE A 104 2.42 -6.24 -5.53
CA PHE A 104 3.70 -5.58 -5.78
C PHE A 104 4.74 -6.51 -6.37
N THR A 105 4.77 -7.78 -5.96
CA THR A 105 5.72 -8.77 -6.49
C THR A 105 5.48 -8.96 -7.99
N ARG A 106 4.22 -9.15 -8.41
CA ARG A 106 3.87 -9.29 -9.83
C ARG A 106 4.10 -8.00 -10.62
N LEU A 107 3.86 -6.85 -10.00
CA LEU A 107 4.19 -5.57 -10.61
C LEU A 107 5.71 -5.46 -10.87
N GLU A 108 6.54 -5.88 -9.91
CA GLU A 108 7.99 -5.91 -10.05
C GLU A 108 8.47 -6.93 -11.09
N GLU A 109 7.80 -8.08 -11.23
CA GLU A 109 8.09 -9.05 -12.29
C GLU A 109 7.80 -8.51 -13.69
N LEU A 110 6.72 -7.73 -13.83
CA LEU A 110 6.38 -7.04 -15.08
C LEU A 110 7.34 -5.89 -15.38
N LEU A 111 7.78 -5.20 -14.34
CA LEU A 111 8.73 -4.10 -14.43
C LEU A 111 10.16 -4.64 -14.26
N LEU A 112 10.72 -5.23 -15.32
CA LEU A 112 12.16 -5.49 -15.38
C LEU A 112 12.90 -4.24 -14.91
N VAL A 113 13.69 -4.35 -13.83
CA VAL A 113 14.39 -3.19 -13.24
C VAL A 113 15.26 -2.55 -14.33
N PRO A 114 14.87 -1.39 -14.89
CA PRO A 114 15.64 -0.77 -15.95
C PRO A 114 16.95 -0.25 -15.37
N ASN A 115 18.04 -0.42 -16.09
CA ASN A 115 19.25 0.33 -15.78
C ASN A 115 19.07 1.81 -16.20
N PHE A 116 19.95 2.69 -15.74
CA PHE A 116 19.82 4.13 -15.99
C PHE A 116 19.73 4.50 -17.48
N LYS A 117 20.29 3.70 -18.40
CA LYS A 117 20.20 3.94 -19.84
C LYS A 117 18.79 3.66 -20.35
N GLN A 118 18.24 2.51 -19.96
CA GLN A 118 16.86 2.14 -20.31
C GLN A 118 15.84 3.10 -19.70
N THR A 119 16.06 3.54 -18.45
CA THR A 119 15.20 4.56 -17.83
C THR A 119 15.26 5.87 -18.59
N ALA A 120 16.44 6.33 -19.02
CA ALA A 120 16.59 7.57 -19.78
C ALA A 120 15.85 7.51 -21.13
N GLU A 121 15.84 6.35 -21.80
CA GLU A 121 15.08 6.14 -23.04
C GLU A 121 13.55 6.18 -22.84
N TRP A 122 13.05 5.90 -21.63
CA TRP A 122 11.62 6.00 -21.30
C TRP A 122 11.19 7.39 -20.85
N MET A 123 12.14 8.27 -20.54
CA MET A 123 11.86 9.64 -20.16
C MET A 123 11.46 10.45 -21.40
N SER A 124 10.52 11.36 -21.23
CA SER A 124 10.13 12.28 -22.29
C SER A 124 11.32 13.17 -22.67
N ASP A 125 11.59 13.31 -23.96
CA ASP A 125 12.60 14.24 -24.49
C ASP A 125 12.20 15.72 -24.30
N THR A 126 11.02 16.00 -23.75
CA THR A 126 10.52 17.35 -23.50
C THR A 126 11.28 18.00 -22.33
N PRO A 127 12.00 19.12 -22.55
CA PRO A 127 12.85 19.75 -21.52
C PRO A 127 12.10 20.19 -20.26
N SER A 128 10.84 20.63 -20.37
CA SER A 128 10.04 21.08 -19.22
C SER A 128 9.73 19.97 -18.22
N VAL A 129 9.53 18.74 -18.70
CA VAL A 129 9.25 17.57 -17.85
C VAL A 129 10.54 17.15 -17.13
N LEU A 130 11.70 17.30 -17.78
CA LEU A 130 13.00 17.02 -17.18
C LEU A 130 13.32 17.96 -16.02
N GLU A 131 12.99 19.25 -16.14
CA GLU A 131 13.15 20.22 -15.05
C GLU A 131 12.29 19.88 -13.82
N GLU A 132 11.05 19.40 -14.02
CA GLU A 132 10.18 18.91 -12.94
C GLU A 132 10.78 17.70 -12.22
N TYR A 133 11.32 16.72 -12.96
CA TYR A 133 12.01 15.56 -12.36
C TYR A 133 13.24 15.99 -11.55
N MET A 134 14.03 16.95 -12.05
CA MET A 134 15.22 17.46 -11.37
C MET A 134 14.88 18.21 -10.08
N HIS A 135 13.73 18.90 -10.03
CA HIS A 135 13.24 19.55 -8.81
C HIS A 135 12.86 18.54 -7.70
N CYS A 136 12.46 17.31 -8.06
CA CYS A 136 12.17 16.26 -7.08
C CYS A 136 13.44 15.61 -6.49
N VAL A 137 14.53 15.56 -7.26
CA VAL A 137 15.79 14.88 -6.88
C VAL A 137 16.69 15.78 -6.03
N SER A 138 16.52 17.10 -6.09
CA SER A 138 17.39 18.10 -5.46
C SER A 138 17.30 18.19 -3.92
N LYS A 139 16.53 17.31 -3.25
CA LYS A 139 16.58 17.16 -1.79
C LYS A 139 17.83 16.38 -1.36
N ASP A 140 18.97 17.07 -1.40
CA ASP A 140 20.31 16.54 -1.09
C ASP A 140 20.40 15.78 0.25
N ASP A 141 19.60 16.17 1.25
CA ASP A 141 19.55 15.51 2.56
C ASP A 141 18.98 14.08 2.51
N ASP A 142 18.00 13.81 1.65
CA ASP A 142 17.34 12.50 1.57
C ASP A 142 18.28 11.45 0.96
N LEU A 143 19.04 11.84 -0.07
CA LEU A 143 20.03 10.97 -0.71
C LEU A 143 21.16 10.61 0.25
N LYS A 144 21.67 11.60 1.02
CA LYS A 144 22.68 11.38 2.05
C LYS A 144 22.19 10.41 3.12
N VAL A 145 20.93 10.51 3.54
CA VAL A 145 20.31 9.59 4.50
C VAL A 145 20.25 8.17 3.93
N LEU A 146 19.79 8.00 2.68
CA LEU A 146 19.70 6.70 2.03
C LEU A 146 21.07 6.04 1.88
N LEU A 147 22.08 6.76 1.39
CA LEU A 147 23.45 6.24 1.23
C LEU A 147 24.07 5.83 2.58
N ARG A 148 23.87 6.65 3.62
CA ARG A 148 24.31 6.33 4.99
C ARG A 148 23.60 5.08 5.54
N SER A 149 22.30 4.92 5.27
CA SER A 149 21.55 3.75 5.72
C SER A 149 22.06 2.45 5.07
N LYS A 150 22.41 2.48 3.78
CA LYS A 150 22.97 1.33 3.06
C LYS A 150 24.37 0.98 3.56
N ALA A 151 25.21 1.99 3.81
CA ALA A 151 26.54 1.79 4.39
C ALA A 151 26.50 1.18 5.80
N ARG A 152 25.48 1.49 6.61
CA ARG A 152 25.27 0.85 7.93
C ARG A 152 24.81 -0.60 7.81
N ARG A 153 23.95 -0.92 6.83
CA ARG A 153 23.44 -2.27 6.59
C ARG A 153 24.54 -3.22 6.08
N GLY A 154 25.44 -2.72 5.23
CA GLY A 154 26.60 -3.51 4.77
C GLY A 154 27.57 -3.86 5.90
N ARG A 155 27.82 -2.93 6.83
CA ARG A 155 28.73 -3.16 7.97
C ARG A 155 28.20 -4.14 9.02
N MET A 156 26.88 -4.28 9.18
CA MET A 156 26.30 -5.30 10.08
C MET A 156 26.41 -6.71 9.52
N ALA A 157 26.47 -6.88 8.19
CA ALA A 157 26.63 -8.19 7.56
C ALA A 157 28.07 -8.74 7.65
N GLU A 158 29.07 -7.89 7.93
CA GLU A 158 30.48 -8.29 8.05
C GLU A 158 30.88 -8.68 9.49
N MET A 159 30.06 -8.38 10.51
CA MET A 159 30.33 -8.76 11.91
C MET A 159 29.86 -10.19 12.28
N ASP A 160 29.05 -10.84 11.44
CA ASP A 160 28.50 -12.19 11.69
C ASP A 160 29.28 -13.33 10.99
N THR A 161 30.48 -13.05 10.46
CA THR A 161 31.34 -14.07 9.79
C THR A 161 32.76 -14.17 10.35
N GLY A 162 32.97 -13.78 11.60
CA GLY A 162 34.25 -13.96 12.30
C GLY A 162 34.16 -15.01 13.41
N GLU A 163 34.24 -16.29 13.04
CA GLU A 163 34.76 -17.37 13.91
C GLU A 163 36.13 -17.82 13.39
#